data_AF-A0A957IUG2-F1
#
_entry.id   AF-A0A957IUG2-F1
#
_cell.length_a   1.000
_cell.length_b   1.000
_cell.length_c   1.000
_cell.angle_alpha   90.00
_cell.angle_beta   90.00
_cell.angle_gamma   90.00
#
_symmetry.space_group_name_H-M   'P 1'
#
loop_
_entity.id
_entity.type
_entity.pdbx_description
1 polymer ?
#
loop_
_entity_poly.entity_id
_entity_poly.type
_entity_poly.pdbx_seq_one_letter_code
_entity_poly.pdbx_strand_id
1 'polypeptide(L)'
;MDISPATVRNEMAMLGDLGYLVQLHTSAGRIPTESGYRYFVQRLLGEFHLPLRDQQMISHQFHQARLDLNQWMRLAAAILARTSQGASFVTTPQPLRANRFKHVQLIATQGRLVLMVLVLYGGDVKQQMLT
;
A
#
# COMPACT_ATOMS: atom_id res chain seq x y z
N MET A 1 8.53 6.92 -35.93
CA MET A 1 9.71 6.09 -35.66
C MET A 1 10.03 5.36 -36.96
N ASP A 2 11.09 5.76 -37.64
CA ASP A 2 11.51 5.14 -38.91
C ASP A 2 12.56 4.05 -38.62
N ILE A 3 12.08 2.88 -38.20
CA ILE A 3 12.93 1.71 -37.90
C ILE A 3 12.43 0.55 -38.76
N SER A 4 13.35 -0.17 -39.41
CA SER A 4 12.98 -1.30 -40.24
C SER A 4 12.39 -2.44 -39.39
N PRO A 5 11.42 -3.22 -39.91
CA PRO A 5 10.90 -4.39 -39.23
C PRO A 5 12.00 -5.43 -38.89
N ALA A 6 13.05 -5.50 -39.71
CA ALA A 6 14.18 -6.39 -39.48
C ALA A 6 14.98 -6.00 -38.23
N THR A 7 15.20 -4.69 -38.03
CA THR A 7 15.87 -4.18 -36.83
C THR A 7 15.07 -4.50 -35.58
N VAL A 8 13.75 -4.26 -35.59
CA VAL A 8 12.87 -4.58 -34.44
C VAL A 8 12.90 -6.08 -34.12
N ARG A 9 12.90 -6.95 -35.14
CA ARG A 9 13.00 -8.40 -34.94
C ARG A 9 14.34 -8.80 -34.33
N ASN A 10 15.45 -8.18 -34.73
CA ASN A 10 16.77 -8.44 -34.14
C ASN A 10 16.87 -7.96 -32.69
N GLU A 11 16.36 -6.77 -32.37
CA GLU A 11 16.31 -6.27 -30.99
C GLU A 11 15.44 -7.17 -30.10
N MET A 12 14.28 -7.59 -30.61
CA MET A 12 13.44 -8.55 -29.91
C MET A 12 14.17 -9.87 -29.67
N ALA A 13 14.94 -10.37 -30.64
CA ALA A 13 15.78 -11.56 -30.52
C ALA A 13 16.76 -11.42 -29.36
N MET A 14 17.55 -10.34 -29.35
CA MET A 14 18.53 -10.02 -28.31
C MET A 14 17.90 -9.90 -26.92
N LEU A 15 16.74 -9.24 -26.79
CA LEU A 15 16.03 -9.15 -25.51
C LEU A 15 15.54 -10.52 -25.01
N GLY A 16 15.30 -11.47 -25.91
CA GLY A 16 15.02 -12.86 -25.51
C GLY A 16 16.27 -13.58 -25.00
N ASP A 17 17.41 -13.41 -25.69
CA ASP A 17 18.68 -13.99 -25.27
C ASP A 17 19.16 -13.44 -23.92
N LEU A 18 18.85 -12.16 -23.63
CA LEU A 18 19.07 -11.51 -22.34
C LEU A 18 18.05 -11.92 -21.25
N GLY A 19 17.05 -12.74 -21.60
CA GLY A 19 16.05 -13.25 -20.66
C GLY A 19 14.96 -12.25 -20.26
N TYR A 20 14.81 -11.12 -20.98
CA TYR A 20 13.74 -10.14 -20.75
C TYR A 20 12.44 -10.47 -21.49
N LEU A 21 12.53 -11.22 -22.58
CA LEU A 21 11.39 -11.67 -23.36
C LEU A 21 11.37 -13.19 -23.47
N VAL A 22 10.19 -13.78 -23.53
CA VAL A 22 9.99 -15.21 -23.78
C VAL A 22 8.95 -15.41 -24.88
N GLN A 23 9.11 -16.48 -25.64
CA GLN A 23 8.16 -16.92 -26.65
C GLN A 23 7.44 -18.18 -26.13
N LEU A 24 6.12 -18.12 -25.96
CA LEU A 24 5.33 -19.25 -25.42
C LEU A 24 5.19 -20.40 -26.43
N HIS A 25 5.07 -20.08 -27.71
CA HIS A 25 4.97 -21.02 -28.82
C HIS A 25 5.68 -20.48 -30.05
N THR A 26 6.12 -21.35 -30.94
CA THR A 26 6.87 -21.01 -32.17
C THR A 26 6.17 -20.01 -33.10
N SER A 27 4.83 -19.93 -33.06
CA SER A 27 4.02 -18.96 -33.82
C SER A 27 3.55 -17.75 -33.01
N ALA A 28 3.75 -17.74 -31.69
CA ALA A 28 3.32 -16.65 -30.82
C ALA A 28 4.30 -15.47 -30.85
N GLY A 29 3.79 -14.28 -30.56
CA GLY A 29 4.63 -13.13 -30.22
C GLY A 29 5.44 -13.36 -28.94
N ARG A 30 6.35 -12.43 -28.65
CA ARG A 30 7.14 -12.44 -27.40
C ARG A 30 6.40 -11.69 -26.30
N ILE A 31 6.45 -12.20 -25.08
CA ILE A 31 5.94 -11.53 -23.89
C ILE A 31 7.08 -11.26 -22.89
N PRO A 32 6.98 -10.23 -22.04
CA PRO A 32 7.96 -9.99 -20.98
C PRO A 32 8.04 -11.16 -20.01
N THR A 33 9.26 -11.50 -19.61
CA THR A 33 9.52 -12.31 -18.42
C THR A 33 9.32 -11.47 -17.16
N GLU A 34 9.43 -12.08 -15.99
CA GLU A 34 9.41 -11.34 -14.71
C GLU A 34 10.51 -10.26 -14.68
N SER A 35 11.73 -10.58 -15.13
CA SER A 35 12.84 -9.62 -15.20
C SER A 35 12.56 -8.52 -16.22
N GLY A 36 11.95 -8.84 -17.37
CA GLY A 36 11.55 -7.86 -18.38
C GLY A 36 10.52 -6.88 -17.85
N TYR A 37 9.49 -7.39 -17.16
CA TYR A 37 8.46 -6.56 -16.54
C TYR A 37 9.04 -5.67 -15.44
N ARG A 38 9.94 -6.22 -14.60
CA ARG A 38 10.64 -5.47 -13.56
C ARG A 38 11.50 -4.35 -14.14
N TYR A 39 12.25 -4.62 -15.21
CA TYR A 39 13.04 -3.61 -15.92
C TYR A 39 12.15 -2.49 -16.46
N PHE A 40 11.02 -2.85 -17.10
CA PHE A 40 10.05 -1.88 -17.61
C PHE A 40 9.53 -0.97 -16.49
N VAL A 41 9.05 -1.54 -15.38
CA VAL A 41 8.52 -0.77 -14.24
C VAL A 41 9.59 0.15 -13.62
N GLN A 42 10.83 -0.33 -13.48
CA GLN A 42 11.89 0.43 -12.80
C GLN A 42 12.56 1.49 -13.68
N ARG A 43 12.59 1.31 -15.00
CA ARG A 43 13.42 2.14 -15.90
C ARG A 43 12.63 2.87 -16.98
N LEU A 44 11.46 2.36 -17.39
CA LEU A 44 10.75 2.85 -18.58
C LEU A 44 9.37 3.43 -18.26
N LEU A 45 8.69 2.92 -17.23
CA LEU A 45 7.32 3.33 -16.88
C LEU A 45 7.23 4.80 -16.42
N GLY A 46 8.35 5.37 -15.94
CA GLY A 46 8.41 6.76 -15.47
C GLY A 46 7.54 7.00 -14.23
N GLU A 47 7.26 8.26 -13.94
CA GLU A 47 6.35 8.63 -12.85
C GLU A 47 4.90 8.50 -13.30
N PHE A 48 4.16 7.61 -12.63
CA PHE A 48 2.72 7.49 -12.81
C PHE A 48 1.99 8.32 -11.75
N HIS A 49 1.18 9.27 -12.18
CA HIS A 49 0.32 10.06 -11.31
C HIS A 49 -1.14 9.64 -11.51
N LEU A 50 -1.87 9.50 -10.41
CA LEU A 50 -3.32 9.33 -10.46
C LEU A 50 -3.97 10.55 -11.12
N PRO A 51 -5.06 10.38 -11.90
CA PRO A 51 -5.84 11.51 -12.39
C PRO A 51 -6.27 12.44 -11.25
N LEU A 52 -6.25 13.77 -11.49
CA LEU A 52 -6.63 14.79 -10.49
C LEU A 52 -7.98 14.51 -9.82
N ARG A 53 -8.95 14.02 -10.60
CA ARG A 53 -10.28 13.63 -10.11
C ARG A 53 -10.20 12.53 -9.05
N ASP A 54 -9.37 11.53 -9.27
CA ASP A 54 -9.21 10.42 -8.34
C ASP A 54 -8.51 10.89 -7.07
N GLN A 55 -7.49 11.74 -7.19
CA GLN A 55 -6.82 12.34 -6.04
C GLN A 55 -7.80 13.14 -5.16
N GLN A 56 -8.64 13.97 -5.79
CA GLN A 56 -9.67 14.77 -5.09
C GLN A 56 -10.73 13.89 -4.43
N MET A 57 -11.23 12.87 -5.14
CA MET A 57 -12.19 11.92 -4.60
C MET A 57 -11.62 11.20 -3.36
N ILE A 58 -10.38 10.71 -3.45
CA ILE A 58 -9.71 10.04 -2.33
C ILE A 58 -9.58 10.98 -1.14
N SER A 59 -9.06 12.20 -1.35
CA SER A 59 -8.92 13.20 -0.29
C SER A 59 -10.26 13.51 0.39
N HIS A 60 -11.33 13.71 -0.38
CA HIS A 60 -12.66 13.96 0.15
C HIS A 60 -13.21 12.78 0.98
N GLN A 61 -13.02 11.54 0.51
CA GLN A 61 -13.44 10.34 1.25
C GLN A 61 -12.75 10.24 2.62
N PHE A 62 -11.46 10.56 2.68
CA PHE A 62 -10.71 10.55 3.95
C PHE A 62 -11.08 11.71 4.88
N HIS A 63 -11.44 12.88 4.35
CA HIS A 63 -11.95 13.98 5.19
C HIS A 63 -13.28 13.65 5.87
N GLN A 64 -14.13 12.82 5.24
CA GLN A 64 -15.41 12.40 5.81
C GLN A 64 -15.28 11.28 6.84
N ALA A 65 -14.25 10.45 6.73
CA ALA A 65 -13.92 9.44 7.72
C ALA A 65 -13.45 10.14 9.01
N ARG A 66 -14.33 10.25 10.01
CA ARG A 66 -13.97 10.73 11.36
C ARG A 66 -12.81 9.91 11.94
N LEU A 67 -12.20 10.41 13.03
CA LEU A 67 -10.99 9.94 13.74
C LEU A 67 -10.95 8.45 14.20
N ASP A 68 -11.80 7.56 13.68
CA ASP A 68 -11.72 6.13 13.90
C ASP A 68 -10.72 5.49 12.93
N LEU A 69 -9.56 5.10 13.48
CA LEU A 69 -8.48 4.43 12.75
C LEU A 69 -8.96 3.17 12.00
N ASN A 70 -9.93 2.43 12.55
CA ASN A 70 -10.44 1.22 11.92
C ASN A 70 -11.23 1.53 10.64
N GLN A 71 -12.01 2.60 10.65
CA GLN A 71 -12.74 3.05 9.45
C GLN A 71 -11.78 3.58 8.40
N TRP A 72 -10.76 4.33 8.82
CA TRP A 72 -9.68 4.79 7.94
C TRP A 72 -8.97 3.64 7.22
N MET A 73 -8.60 2.58 7.96
CA MET A 73 -7.97 1.41 7.36
C MET A 73 -8.89 0.69 6.37
N ARG A 74 -10.16 0.46 6.73
CA ARG A 74 -11.12 -0.18 5.82
C ARG A 74 -11.32 0.65 4.54
N LEU A 75 -11.42 1.96 4.67
CA LEU A 75 -11.54 2.88 3.53
C LEU A 75 -10.29 2.83 2.64
N ALA A 76 -9.09 2.87 3.23
CA ALA A 76 -7.83 2.79 2.51
C ALA A 76 -7.72 1.49 1.69
N ALA A 77 -8.03 0.34 2.30
CA ALA A 77 -8.05 -0.93 1.59
C ALA A 77 -9.06 -0.92 0.44
N ALA A 78 -10.28 -0.45 0.68
CA ALA A 78 -11.33 -0.40 -0.35
C ALA A 78 -10.96 0.51 -1.54
N ILE A 79 -10.34 1.66 -1.26
CA ILE A 79 -9.84 2.57 -2.29
C ILE A 79 -8.71 1.91 -3.07
N LEU A 80 -7.70 1.36 -2.39
CA LEU A 80 -6.56 0.71 -3.05
C LEU A 80 -7.00 -0.43 -3.95
N ALA A 81 -7.89 -1.30 -3.48
CA ALA A 81 -8.39 -2.44 -4.26
C ALA A 81 -9.12 -1.96 -5.52
N ARG A 82 -9.96 -0.92 -5.40
CA ARG A 82 -10.70 -0.35 -6.52
C ARG A 82 -9.78 0.31 -7.54
N THR A 83 -8.83 1.12 -7.08
CA THR A 83 -7.92 1.89 -7.95
C THR A 83 -6.89 0.98 -8.62
N SER A 84 -6.39 -0.05 -7.94
CA SER A 84 -5.43 -1.00 -8.52
C SER A 84 -6.07 -2.18 -9.26
N GLN A 85 -7.41 -2.28 -9.25
CA GLN A 85 -8.17 -3.43 -9.76
C GLN A 85 -7.66 -4.78 -9.22
N GLY A 86 -7.31 -4.83 -7.94
CA GLY A 86 -6.69 -5.99 -7.32
C GLY A 86 -7.06 -6.17 -5.84
N ALA A 87 -6.58 -7.25 -5.25
CA ALA A 87 -6.66 -7.43 -3.80
C ALA A 87 -5.75 -6.41 -3.10
N SER A 88 -6.21 -5.87 -1.97
CA SER A 88 -5.43 -4.95 -1.16
C SER A 88 -5.42 -5.41 0.30
N PHE A 89 -4.33 -5.08 1.00
CA PHE A 89 -4.25 -5.18 2.44
C PHE A 89 -3.63 -3.89 2.97
N VAL A 90 -4.06 -3.49 4.16
CA VAL A 90 -3.47 -2.37 4.89
C VAL A 90 -3.11 -2.85 6.28
N THR A 91 -2.03 -2.31 6.83
CA THR A 91 -1.59 -2.61 8.19
C THR A 91 -1.72 -1.35 9.03
N THR A 92 -1.94 -1.54 10.33
CA THR A 92 -1.82 -0.43 11.27
C THR A 92 -0.39 0.11 11.22
N PRO A 93 -0.18 1.44 11.33
CA PRO A 93 1.15 1.99 11.43
C PRO A 93 1.88 1.34 12.60
N GLN A 94 2.93 0.58 12.32
CA GLN A 94 3.75 -0.01 13.36
C GLN A 94 4.76 1.07 13.81
N PRO A 95 4.69 1.56 15.06
CA PRO A 95 5.60 2.60 15.48
C PRO A 95 7.03 2.04 15.46
N LEU A 96 7.95 2.73 14.79
CA LEU A 96 9.36 2.32 14.65
C LEU A 96 10.08 2.18 16.01
N ARG A 97 9.49 2.69 17.09
CA ARG A 97 9.88 2.46 18.47
C ARG A 97 8.65 1.98 19.23
N ALA A 98 8.78 0.94 20.06
CA ALA A 98 7.72 0.54 20.97
C ALA A 98 7.22 1.80 21.71
N ASN A 99 5.90 2.05 21.67
CA ASN A 99 5.27 3.18 22.35
C ASN A 99 5.78 3.17 23.80
N ARG A 100 6.63 4.13 24.15
CA ARG A 100 7.15 4.21 25.51
C ARG A 100 5.95 4.44 26.42
N PHE A 101 5.97 3.78 27.57
CA PHE A 101 5.00 4.04 28.62
C PHE A 101 5.19 5.46 29.18
N LYS A 102 4.14 6.29 29.19
CA LYS A 102 4.21 7.63 29.78
C LYS A 102 3.85 7.57 31.27
N HIS A 103 2.61 7.21 31.60
CA HIS A 103 2.16 7.00 32.97
C HIS A 103 0.85 6.18 33.03
N VAL A 104 0.56 5.58 34.18
CA VAL A 104 -0.74 4.95 34.52
C VAL A 104 -1.42 5.83 35.56
N GLN A 105 -2.73 6.06 35.42
CA GLN A 105 -3.58 6.59 36.48
C GLN A 105 -4.55 5.52 36.94
N LEU A 106 -4.63 5.33 38.25
CA LEU A 106 -5.64 4.50 38.90
C LEU A 106 -6.60 5.43 39.62
N ILE A 107 -7.85 5.46 39.16
CA ILE A 107 -8.89 6.28 39.75
C ILE A 107 -9.79 5.34 40.54
N ALA A 108 -9.77 5.48 41.87
CA ALA A 108 -10.68 4.74 42.74
C ALA A 108 -12.11 5.20 42.46
N THR A 109 -12.98 4.25 42.15
CA THR A 109 -14.43 4.49 42.03
C THR A 109 -15.14 3.92 43.26
N GLN A 110 -16.46 4.06 43.35
CA GLN A 110 -17.20 3.57 44.52
C GLN A 110 -17.06 2.04 44.67
N GLY A 111 -16.71 1.59 45.88
CA GLY A 111 -16.55 0.17 46.21
C GLY A 111 -15.15 -0.37 45.89
N ARG A 112 -15.10 -1.55 45.25
CA ARG A 112 -13.85 -2.28 44.92
C ARG A 112 -13.35 -2.02 43.49
N LEU A 113 -14.04 -1.15 42.76
CA LEU A 113 -13.78 -0.89 41.35
C LEU A 113 -12.72 0.21 41.18
N VAL A 114 -11.75 -0.03 40.30
CA VAL A 114 -10.69 0.92 39.96
C VAL A 114 -10.66 1.12 38.45
N LEU A 115 -10.76 2.37 38.00
CA LEU A 115 -10.54 2.71 36.60
C LEU A 115 -9.04 2.86 36.36
N MET A 116 -8.48 1.96 35.55
CA MET A 116 -7.11 2.09 35.05
C MET A 116 -7.11 2.87 33.74
N VAL A 117 -6.32 3.95 33.70
CA VAL A 117 -6.05 4.75 32.50
C VAL A 117 -4.56 4.63 32.18
N LEU A 118 -4.23 3.97 31.07
CA LEU A 118 -2.88 3.80 30.56
C LEU A 118 -2.61 4.84 29.47
N VAL A 119 -1.60 5.69 29.65
CA VAL A 119 -1.20 6.71 28.68
C VAL A 119 0.17 6.35 28.10
N LEU A 120 0.23 6.29 26.76
CA LEU A 120 1.45 6.00 26.02
C LEU A 120 2.04 7.29 25.41
N TYR A 121 3.37 7.32 25.24
CA TYR A 121 4.02 8.34 24.42
C TYR A 121 3.54 8.18 22.97
N GLY A 122 2.81 9.17 22.46
CA GLY A 122 2.10 9.08 21.17
C GLY A 122 0.61 9.44 21.26
N GLY A 123 0.07 9.64 22.46
CA GLY A 123 -1.31 10.12 22.66
C GLY A 123 -2.35 9.00 22.76
N ASP A 124 -1.94 7.74 22.58
CA ASP A 124 -2.81 6.59 22.85
C ASP A 124 -3.17 6.50 24.33
N VAL A 125 -4.48 6.42 24.60
CA VAL A 125 -5.05 6.22 25.93
C VAL A 125 -5.86 4.93 25.94
N LYS A 126 -5.55 4.01 26.84
CA LYS A 126 -6.34 2.80 27.10
C LYS A 126 -7.01 2.89 28.46
N GLN A 127 -8.27 2.49 28.53
CA GLN A 127 -9.06 2.50 29.76
C GLN A 127 -9.61 1.11 30.04
N GLN A 128 -9.50 0.65 31.28
CA GLN A 128 -10.03 -0.64 31.72
C GLN A 128 -10.52 -0.56 33.16
N MET A 129 -11.69 -1.14 33.43
CA MET A 129 -12.21 -1.29 34.80
C MET A 129 -11.58 -2.52 35.45
N LEU A 130 -11.02 -2.36 36.64
CA LEU A 130 -10.49 -3.43 37.48
C LEU A 130 -11.44 -3.62 38.67
N THR A 131 -11.63 -4.86 39.09
CA THR A 131 -12.54 -5.28 40.17
C THR A 131 -11.78 -5.87 41.34
#